data_AF-A0A5C8PC20-F1
#
_entry.id   AF-A0A5C8PC20-F1
#
_cell.length_a   1.000
_cell.length_b   1.000
_cell.length_c   1.000
_cell.angle_alpha   90.00
_cell.angle_beta   90.00
_cell.angle_gamma   90.00
#
_symmetry.space_group_name_H-M   'P 1'
#
loop_
_entity.id
_entity.type
_entity.pdbx_description
1 polymer ?
#
loop_
_entity_poly.entity_id
_entity_poly.type
_entity_poly.pdbx_seq_one_letter_code
_entity_poly.pdbx_strand_id
1 'polypeptide(L)'
;MSEFIFDLVSDDDLRANLNVDAAELEIAVKHGANKAAVVLAGSIIEAMLVDHLTATDYPKRSGKDVLKMDLANLISAGRAEGILSERTEQLSHAVRGFRNLIHPGRSLRLQEQVSGDLGQICLALVKMVCGELTDRASKSFGVTAEQLIAKLRKDPSSVRMIEHLTRKLHTGERRRYLLGKAQAAFQEATGRQAAEFRNALGSANFSLFSTAQPAVKREVMSALAELILKGDESEINTYLAHFFEGQQITYATPDDAKVIVDRILVGLAHQYDWAIRLCAGISIWLKPEQYRVLVQGIMRLIHGLPEWVGEDIGYSLKSELDIGYVDEAEEKAKKRILEDLAPDPFDVEKLVGRRWLRRVLGEGPEFQRDDDVPF
;
A
#
# COMPACT_ATOMS: atom_id res chain seq x y z
N MET A 1 27.52 10.48 0.75
CA MET A 1 26.06 10.39 0.93
C MET A 1 25.65 11.64 1.68
N SER A 2 24.63 12.35 1.18
CA SER A 2 24.07 13.54 1.84
C SER A 2 23.70 13.19 3.29
N GLU A 3 23.99 14.08 4.24
CA GLU A 3 23.59 13.92 5.65
C GLU A 3 22.11 14.25 5.89
N PHE A 4 21.39 14.73 4.87
CA PHE A 4 19.99 15.07 4.98
C PHE A 4 19.11 13.82 4.86
N ILE A 5 18.19 13.65 5.80
CA ILE A 5 17.20 12.58 5.82
C ILE A 5 15.84 13.19 5.50
N PHE A 6 15.33 12.95 4.29
CA PHE A 6 14.01 13.40 3.84
C PHE A 6 12.98 12.28 3.79
N ASP A 7 13.23 11.16 4.49
CA ASP A 7 12.38 9.96 4.46
C ASP A 7 10.94 10.18 4.94
N LEU A 8 10.71 11.29 5.64
CA LEU A 8 9.42 11.68 6.19
C LEU A 8 8.58 12.51 5.22
N VAL A 9 9.18 12.97 4.12
CA VAL A 9 8.46 13.67 3.05
C VAL A 9 7.58 12.64 2.35
N SER A 10 6.27 12.90 2.41
CA SER A 10 5.25 11.93 1.98
C SER A 10 5.17 11.81 0.46
N ASP A 11 5.45 12.90 -0.25
CA ASP A 11 5.47 12.96 -1.70
C ASP A 11 6.84 12.52 -2.26
N ASP A 12 6.84 11.50 -3.12
CA ASP A 12 8.07 10.89 -3.60
C ASP A 12 8.85 11.80 -4.56
N ASP A 13 8.16 12.61 -5.38
CA ASP A 13 8.78 13.57 -6.31
C ASP A 13 9.40 14.75 -5.56
N LEU A 14 8.67 15.29 -4.57
CA LEU A 14 9.19 16.32 -3.67
C LEU A 14 10.40 15.81 -2.91
N ARG A 15 10.35 14.58 -2.39
CA ARG A 15 11.50 13.96 -1.70
C ARG A 15 12.70 13.81 -2.63
N ALA A 16 12.49 13.37 -3.87
CA ALA A 16 13.56 13.26 -4.85
C ALA A 16 14.20 14.63 -5.14
N ASN A 17 13.38 15.66 -5.36
CA ASN A 17 13.85 17.03 -5.59
C ASN A 17 14.61 17.59 -4.38
N LEU A 18 14.09 17.41 -3.16
CA LEU A 18 14.77 17.84 -1.93
C LEU A 18 16.14 17.19 -1.74
N ASN A 19 16.28 15.90 -2.10
CA ASN A 19 17.57 15.22 -2.06
C ASN A 19 18.58 15.83 -3.05
N VAL A 20 18.13 16.19 -4.26
CA VAL A 20 18.94 16.88 -5.26
C VAL A 20 19.33 18.27 -4.78
N ASP A 21 18.37 19.06 -4.31
CA ASP A 21 18.60 20.43 -3.81
C ASP A 21 19.57 20.44 -2.62
N ALA A 22 19.45 19.47 -1.71
CA ALA A 22 20.35 19.35 -0.57
C ALA A 22 21.78 18.97 -0.97
N ALA A 23 21.94 18.07 -1.94
CA ALA A 23 23.25 17.76 -2.52
C ALA A 23 23.85 18.98 -3.23
N GLU A 24 23.03 19.74 -3.96
CA GLU A 24 23.46 20.98 -4.62
C GLU A 24 23.84 22.05 -3.60
N LEU A 25 23.11 22.17 -2.48
CA LEU A 25 23.45 23.08 -1.38
C LEU A 25 24.84 22.76 -0.80
N GLU A 26 25.14 21.49 -0.55
CA GLU A 26 26.46 21.07 -0.07
C GLU A 26 27.58 21.44 -1.07
N ILE A 27 27.33 21.22 -2.37
CA ILE A 27 28.27 21.60 -3.45
C ILE A 27 28.45 23.12 -3.50
N ALA A 28 27.37 23.88 -3.45
CA ALA A 28 27.38 25.34 -3.51
C ALA A 28 28.21 25.93 -2.35
N VAL A 29 28.01 25.42 -1.14
CA VAL A 29 28.78 25.82 0.04
C VAL A 29 30.26 25.44 -0.11
N LYS A 30 30.55 24.21 -0.56
CA LYS A 30 31.93 23.72 -0.76
C LYS A 30 32.73 24.56 -1.76
N HIS A 31 32.07 25.07 -2.80
CA HIS A 31 32.71 25.85 -3.87
C HIS A 31 32.55 27.37 -3.70
N GLY A 32 32.03 27.85 -2.56
CA GLY A 32 31.86 29.27 -2.28
C GLY A 32 30.80 29.97 -3.14
N ALA A 33 29.86 29.21 -3.73
CA ALA A 33 28.70 29.74 -4.44
C ALA A 33 27.62 30.22 -3.46
N ASN A 34 27.96 31.17 -2.60
CA ASN A 34 27.20 31.49 -1.39
C ASN A 34 25.78 32.00 -1.69
N LYS A 35 25.58 32.73 -2.79
CA LYS A 35 24.24 33.17 -3.20
C LYS A 35 23.32 32.00 -3.53
N ALA A 36 23.83 31.00 -4.24
CA ALA A 36 23.09 29.78 -4.55
C ALA A 36 22.79 29.01 -3.26
N ALA A 37 23.78 28.88 -2.37
CA ALA A 37 23.59 28.23 -1.08
C ALA A 37 22.45 28.85 -0.24
N VAL A 38 22.39 30.18 -0.15
CA VAL A 38 21.32 30.86 0.59
C VAL A 38 19.94 30.63 -0.05
N VAL A 39 19.85 30.65 -1.39
CA VAL A 39 18.60 30.42 -2.12
C VAL A 39 18.11 28.98 -1.92
N LEU A 40 18.99 28.00 -2.13
CA LEU A 40 18.69 26.58 -1.94
C LEU A 40 18.26 26.29 -0.51
N ALA A 41 18.98 26.82 0.49
CA ALA A 41 18.61 26.65 1.89
C ALA A 41 17.21 27.20 2.21
N GLY A 42 16.88 28.39 1.70
CA GLY A 42 15.54 28.95 1.85
C GLY A 42 14.47 28.09 1.20
N SER A 43 14.71 27.58 -0.01
CA SER A 43 13.79 26.71 -0.76
C SER A 43 13.54 25.38 -0.04
N ILE A 44 14.61 24.74 0.45
CA ILE A 44 14.50 23.47 1.18
C ILE A 44 13.69 23.65 2.46
N ILE A 45 13.97 24.70 3.26
CA ILE A 45 13.21 24.99 4.48
C ILE A 45 11.73 25.26 4.16
N GLU A 46 11.46 26.03 3.11
CA GLU A 46 10.10 26.34 2.63
C GLU A 46 9.33 25.06 2.29
N ALA A 47 9.89 24.23 1.42
CA ALA A 47 9.30 22.96 0.99
C ALA A 47 9.05 21.99 2.14
N MET A 48 10.01 21.86 3.06
CA MET A 48 9.90 20.99 4.23
C MET A 48 8.79 21.43 5.19
N LEU A 49 8.64 22.74 5.42
CA LEU A 49 7.57 23.27 6.26
C LEU A 49 6.20 23.13 5.59
N VAL A 50 6.12 23.35 4.27
CA VAL A 50 4.89 23.15 3.49
C VAL A 50 4.42 21.70 3.56
N ASP A 51 5.30 20.73 3.29
CA ASP A 51 4.97 19.29 3.35
C ASP A 51 4.44 18.92 4.74
N HIS A 52 5.18 19.26 5.79
CA HIS A 52 4.79 18.90 7.15
C HIS A 52 3.48 19.58 7.59
N LEU A 53 3.31 20.88 7.35
CA LEU A 53 2.08 21.58 7.74
C LEU A 53 0.87 21.05 6.96
N THR A 54 1.04 20.73 5.68
CA THR A 54 -0.03 20.14 4.84
C THR A 54 -0.41 18.74 5.29
N ALA A 55 0.56 17.94 5.75
CA ALA A 55 0.34 16.61 6.29
C ALA A 55 -0.38 16.60 7.65
N THR A 56 -0.43 17.73 8.35
CA THR A 56 -1.17 17.88 9.62
C THR A 56 -2.56 18.50 9.42
N ASP A 57 -3.37 18.53 10.48
CA ASP A 57 -4.65 19.25 10.47
C ASP A 57 -4.49 20.79 10.55
N TYR A 58 -3.29 21.34 10.34
CA TYR A 58 -3.04 22.79 10.34
C TYR A 58 -3.92 23.57 9.34
N PRO A 59 -4.09 23.17 8.06
CA PRO A 59 -4.93 23.92 7.12
C PRO A 59 -6.38 24.01 7.58
N LYS A 60 -6.90 22.91 8.15
CA LYS A 60 -8.28 22.84 8.68
C LYS A 60 -8.47 23.72 9.91
N ARG A 61 -7.49 23.76 10.83
CA ARG A 61 -7.55 24.56 12.06
C ARG A 61 -7.30 26.04 11.82
N SER A 62 -6.35 26.38 10.95
CA SER A 62 -5.96 27.77 10.69
C SER A 62 -6.84 28.45 9.64
N GLY A 63 -7.52 27.68 8.77
CA GLY A 63 -8.24 28.20 7.61
C GLY A 63 -7.33 28.79 6.53
N LYS A 64 -6.01 28.58 6.63
CA LYS A 64 -5.01 29.10 5.69
C LYS A 64 -4.62 28.04 4.67
N ASP A 65 -4.43 28.49 3.44
CA ASP A 65 -3.84 27.68 2.37
C ASP A 65 -2.32 27.69 2.51
N VAL A 66 -1.75 26.58 3.00
CA VAL A 66 -0.32 26.43 3.28
C VAL A 66 0.53 26.66 2.03
N LEU A 67 0.04 26.27 0.86
CA LEU A 67 0.74 26.43 -0.42
C LEU A 67 0.90 27.89 -0.86
N LYS A 68 0.14 28.81 -0.25
CA LYS A 68 0.20 30.26 -0.53
C LYS A 68 0.95 31.05 0.53
N MET A 69 1.43 30.40 1.59
CA MET A 69 2.16 31.07 2.66
C MET A 69 3.58 31.37 2.20
N ASP A 70 4.07 32.59 2.49
CA ASP A 70 5.49 32.89 2.31
C ASP A 70 6.34 32.20 3.39
N LEU A 71 7.65 32.11 3.16
CA LEU A 71 8.58 31.47 4.09
C LEU A 71 8.47 32.02 5.53
N ALA A 72 8.17 33.31 5.71
CA ALA A 72 8.00 33.87 7.06
C ALA A 72 6.77 33.33 7.77
N ASN A 73 5.63 33.30 7.08
CA ASN A 73 4.41 32.72 7.63
C ASN A 73 4.58 31.22 7.90
N LEU A 74 5.31 30.50 7.04
CA LEU A 74 5.62 29.08 7.24
C LEU A 74 6.49 28.85 8.49
N ILE A 75 7.53 29.67 8.69
CA ILE A 75 8.40 29.60 9.88
C ILE A 75 7.58 29.86 11.16
N SER A 76 6.75 30.92 11.17
CA SER A 76 5.92 31.25 12.32
C SER A 76 4.87 30.17 12.60
N ALA A 77 4.26 29.58 11.58
CA ALA A 77 3.37 28.44 11.73
C ALA A 77 4.11 27.20 12.27
N GLY A 78 5.31 26.93 11.76
CA GLY A 78 6.20 25.88 12.27
C GLY A 78 6.46 26.02 13.77
N ARG A 79 6.75 27.24 14.23
CA ARG A 79 6.95 27.50 15.66
C ARG A 79 5.66 27.31 16.48
N ALA A 80 4.52 27.81 15.98
CA ALA A 80 3.23 27.72 16.64
C ALA A 80 2.76 26.27 16.82
N GLU A 81 3.05 25.41 15.85
CA GLU A 81 2.73 23.97 15.89
C GLU A 81 3.76 23.13 16.68
N GLY A 82 4.77 23.79 17.26
CA GLY A 82 5.85 23.14 17.99
C GLY A 82 6.72 22.24 17.12
N ILE A 83 6.77 22.53 15.81
CA ILE A 83 7.65 21.88 14.85
C ILE A 83 9.05 22.45 14.97
N LEU A 84 9.14 23.78 15.02
CA LEU A 84 10.41 24.48 15.19
C LEU A 84 10.60 24.92 16.65
N SER A 85 11.84 24.83 17.14
CA SER A 85 12.22 25.51 18.37
C SER A 85 12.27 27.03 18.17
N GLU A 86 12.18 27.79 19.26
CA GLU A 86 12.32 29.25 19.20
C GLU A 86 13.66 29.69 18.60
N ARG A 87 14.74 28.97 18.95
CA ARG A 87 16.07 29.21 18.37
C ARG A 87 16.07 29.02 16.85
N THR A 88 15.49 27.92 16.37
CA THR A 88 15.45 27.61 14.93
C THR A 88 14.56 28.57 14.16
N GLU A 89 13.44 29.02 14.75
CA GLU A 89 12.60 30.07 14.19
C GLU A 89 13.37 31.38 13.98
N GLN A 90 14.05 31.87 15.03
CA GLN A 90 14.84 33.11 14.98
C GLN A 90 15.93 33.06 13.91
N LEU A 91 16.64 31.93 13.81
CA LEU A 91 17.66 31.73 12.77
C LEU A 91 17.05 31.64 11.36
N SER A 92 15.85 31.07 11.23
CA SER A 92 15.16 30.97 9.94
C SER A 92 14.69 32.31 9.40
N HIS A 93 14.27 33.24 10.28
CA HIS A 93 13.99 34.62 9.87
C HIS A 93 15.24 35.34 9.34
N ALA A 94 16.43 35.02 9.85
CA ALA A 94 17.68 35.57 9.33
C ALA A 94 17.97 35.09 7.89
N VAL A 95 17.75 33.81 7.59
CA VAL A 95 17.92 33.25 6.23
C VAL A 95 16.97 33.90 5.22
N ARG A 96 15.74 34.25 5.61
CA ARG A 96 14.85 35.08 4.78
C ARG A 96 15.51 36.43 4.45
N GLY A 97 16.14 37.07 5.44
CA GLY A 97 16.92 38.30 5.24
C GLY A 97 18.01 38.11 4.19
N PHE A 98 18.76 37.01 4.28
CA PHE A 98 19.84 36.67 3.38
C PHE A 98 19.36 36.34 1.95
N ARG A 99 18.22 35.66 1.79
CA ARG A 99 17.62 35.41 0.46
C ARG A 99 17.36 36.72 -0.28
N ASN A 100 17.01 37.78 0.44
CA ASN A 100 16.80 39.09 -0.17
C ASN A 100 18.11 39.76 -0.66
N LEU A 101 19.28 39.34 -0.17
CA LEU A 101 20.59 39.85 -0.61
C LEU A 101 21.02 39.32 -1.98
N ILE A 102 20.23 38.43 -2.61
CA ILE A 102 20.46 38.07 -4.01
C ILE A 102 20.17 39.24 -4.95
N HIS A 103 19.31 40.18 -4.55
CA HIS A 103 18.97 41.36 -5.32
C HIS A 103 20.08 42.42 -5.21
N PRO A 104 20.75 42.81 -6.31
CA PRO A 104 21.91 43.70 -6.27
C PRO A 104 21.65 45.04 -5.58
N GLY A 105 20.47 45.63 -5.82
CA GLY A 105 20.09 46.91 -5.20
C GLY A 105 19.98 46.84 -3.67
N ARG A 106 19.65 45.68 -3.11
CA ARG A 106 19.55 45.51 -1.65
C ARG A 106 20.94 45.42 -1.01
N SER A 107 21.85 44.66 -1.61
CA SER A 107 23.25 44.57 -1.16
C SER A 107 23.95 45.93 -1.17
N LEU A 108 23.73 46.74 -2.21
CA LEU A 108 24.30 48.09 -2.30
C LEU A 108 23.78 49.02 -1.23
N ARG A 109 22.47 48.96 -0.93
CA ARG A 109 21.83 49.81 0.07
C ARG A 109 22.22 49.45 1.50
N LEU A 110 22.33 48.16 1.80
CA LEU A 110 22.66 47.66 3.14
C LEU A 110 24.17 47.51 3.37
N GLN A 111 24.99 47.61 2.31
CA GLN A 111 26.43 47.31 2.35
C GLN A 111 26.73 45.90 2.87
N GLU A 112 25.79 44.97 2.67
CA GLU A 112 25.92 43.58 3.08
C GLU A 112 26.26 42.70 1.88
N GLN A 113 27.21 41.78 2.08
CA GLN A 113 27.64 40.80 1.10
C GLN A 113 27.39 39.38 1.61
N VAL A 114 27.02 38.50 0.69
CA VAL A 114 26.83 37.08 0.99
C VAL A 114 28.21 36.41 1.09
N SER A 115 28.64 36.10 2.32
CA SER A 115 29.94 35.49 2.61
C SER A 115 29.90 33.96 2.67
N GLY A 116 31.07 33.32 2.72
CA GLY A 116 31.20 31.87 2.92
C GLY A 116 30.60 31.41 4.25
N ASP A 117 30.83 32.19 5.32
CA ASP A 117 30.26 31.94 6.65
C ASP A 117 28.73 31.91 6.60
N LEU A 118 28.12 32.79 5.79
CA LEU A 118 26.68 32.82 5.59
C LEU A 118 26.16 31.56 4.92
N GLY A 119 26.89 31.04 3.93
CA GLY A 119 26.59 29.76 3.28
C GLY A 119 26.63 28.60 4.26
N GLN A 120 27.65 28.56 5.14
CA GLN A 120 27.78 27.54 6.19
C GLN A 120 26.65 27.63 7.22
N ILE A 121 26.28 28.85 7.64
CA ILE A 121 25.14 29.07 8.55
C ILE A 121 23.85 28.56 7.92
N CYS A 122 23.62 28.83 6.64
CA CYS A 122 22.43 28.36 5.93
C CYS A 122 22.39 26.83 5.86
N LEU A 123 23.50 26.18 5.51
CA LEU A 123 23.60 24.71 5.51
C LEU A 123 23.31 24.12 6.89
N ALA A 124 23.91 24.68 7.94
CA ALA A 124 23.68 24.25 9.31
C ALA A 124 22.21 24.44 9.73
N LEU A 125 21.57 25.52 9.29
CA LEU A 125 20.16 25.76 9.56
C LEU A 125 19.26 24.74 8.89
N VAL A 126 19.49 24.41 7.61
CA VAL A 126 18.71 23.35 6.94
C VAL A 126 18.83 22.05 7.74
N LYS A 127 20.03 21.70 8.22
CA LYS A 127 20.24 20.51 9.07
C LYS A 127 19.43 20.58 10.36
N MET A 128 19.43 21.72 11.05
CA MET A 128 18.63 21.93 12.26
C MET A 128 17.13 21.79 12.00
N VAL A 129 16.62 22.43 10.95
CA VAL A 129 15.20 22.34 10.58
C VAL A 129 14.81 20.91 10.22
N CYS A 130 15.62 20.20 9.41
CA CYS A 130 15.36 18.80 9.07
C CYS A 130 15.40 17.90 10.30
N GLY A 131 16.34 18.12 11.22
CA GLY A 131 16.43 17.39 12.49
C GLY A 131 15.20 17.60 13.37
N GLU A 132 14.78 18.85 13.57
CA GLU A 132 13.60 19.17 14.38
C GLU A 132 12.30 18.63 13.76
N LEU A 133 12.15 18.73 12.44
CA LEU A 133 11.04 18.11 11.71
C LEU A 133 11.05 16.59 11.88
N THR A 134 12.22 15.96 11.82
CA THR A 134 12.36 14.52 12.02
C THR A 134 12.03 14.08 13.44
N ASP A 135 12.49 14.84 14.43
CA ASP A 135 12.18 14.61 15.84
C ASP A 135 10.69 14.83 16.14
N ARG A 136 10.09 15.86 15.54
CA ARG A 136 8.66 16.10 15.67
C ARG A 136 7.87 15.01 14.98
N ALA A 137 8.29 14.63 13.77
CA ALA A 137 7.66 13.59 13.00
C ALA A 137 7.72 12.24 13.73
N SER A 138 8.87 11.85 14.28
CA SER A 138 9.00 10.60 15.03
C SER A 138 8.16 10.59 16.33
N LYS A 139 8.00 11.74 16.99
CA LYS A 139 7.12 11.88 18.17
C LYS A 139 5.64 11.88 17.81
N SER A 140 5.27 12.38 16.63
CA SER A 140 3.87 12.62 16.26
C SER A 140 3.30 11.62 15.23
N PHE A 141 4.11 11.04 14.34
CA PHE A 141 3.67 10.33 13.12
C PHE A 141 3.89 8.81 13.15
N GLY A 142 4.40 8.26 14.25
CA GLY A 142 4.48 6.81 14.44
C GLY A 142 5.61 6.15 13.64
N VAL A 143 5.35 4.99 13.05
CA VAL A 143 6.37 4.13 12.42
C VAL A 143 6.36 4.36 10.90
N THR A 144 7.52 4.49 10.25
CA THR A 144 7.61 4.59 8.77
C THR A 144 7.46 3.24 8.08
N ALA A 145 7.16 3.22 6.79
CA ALA A 145 7.11 1.99 6.00
C ALA A 145 8.44 1.23 6.03
N GLU A 146 9.56 1.94 5.89
CA GLU A 146 10.90 1.36 5.97
C GLU A 146 11.22 0.81 7.35
N GLN A 147 10.82 1.49 8.43
CA GLN A 147 11.00 0.99 9.80
C GLN A 147 10.15 -0.26 10.06
N LEU A 148 8.91 -0.30 9.55
CA LEU A 148 8.08 -1.51 9.60
C LEU A 148 8.78 -2.66 8.87
N ILE A 149 9.23 -2.44 7.64
CA ILE A 149 9.94 -3.45 6.83
C ILE A 149 11.20 -3.93 7.54
N ALA A 150 12.03 -3.02 8.07
CA ALA A 150 13.24 -3.36 8.81
C ALA A 150 12.92 -4.20 10.06
N LYS A 151 11.83 -3.87 10.77
CA LYS A 151 11.36 -4.63 11.93
C LYS A 151 10.86 -6.03 11.54
N LEU A 152 10.08 -6.14 10.46
CA LEU A 152 9.61 -7.42 9.91
C LEU A 152 10.79 -8.29 9.45
N ARG A 153 11.83 -7.70 8.88
CA ARG A 153 13.03 -8.40 8.45
C ARG A 153 13.84 -8.94 9.63
N LYS A 154 13.94 -8.16 10.70
CA LYS A 154 14.67 -8.55 11.92
C LYS A 154 13.92 -9.60 12.74
N ASP A 155 12.58 -9.56 12.71
CA ASP A 155 11.73 -10.42 13.53
C ASP A 155 10.43 -10.79 12.80
N PRO A 156 10.50 -11.69 11.80
CA PRO A 156 9.35 -12.09 10.99
C PRO A 156 8.24 -12.80 11.79
N SER A 157 8.63 -13.46 12.90
CA SER A 157 7.74 -14.27 13.72
C SER A 157 6.77 -13.45 14.58
N SER A 158 7.01 -12.15 14.74
CA SER A 158 6.22 -11.26 15.60
C SER A 158 4.91 -10.80 14.95
N VAL A 159 4.11 -11.74 14.43
CA VAL A 159 2.81 -11.47 13.76
C VAL A 159 1.87 -10.62 14.63
N ARG A 160 1.83 -10.88 15.94
CA ARG A 160 1.01 -10.09 16.88
C ARG A 160 1.47 -8.64 17.02
N MET A 161 2.77 -8.37 16.83
CA MET A 161 3.27 -7.00 16.81
C MET A 161 2.97 -6.30 15.50
N ILE A 162 2.78 -7.04 14.40
CA ILE A 162 2.47 -6.44 13.09
C ILE A 162 1.24 -5.58 13.21
N GLU A 163 0.14 -6.09 13.76
CA GLU A 163 -1.10 -5.30 13.95
C GLU A 163 -0.87 -4.01 14.76
N HIS A 164 -0.01 -4.06 15.77
CA HIS A 164 0.29 -2.87 16.58
C HIS A 164 1.14 -1.86 15.81
N LEU A 165 2.11 -2.34 15.03
CA LEU A 165 2.98 -1.49 14.21
C LEU A 165 2.21 -0.89 13.02
N THR A 166 1.33 -1.66 12.38
CA THR A 166 0.52 -1.19 11.25
C THR A 166 -0.50 -0.12 11.69
N ARG A 167 -1.05 -0.22 12.91
CA ARG A 167 -1.86 0.85 13.51
C ARG A 167 -1.09 2.15 13.77
N LYS A 168 0.22 2.05 13.98
CA LYS A 168 1.11 3.21 14.17
C LYS A 168 1.64 3.78 12.86
N LEU A 169 1.39 3.15 11.70
CA LEU A 169 1.74 3.73 10.40
C LEU A 169 0.76 4.85 10.06
N HIS A 170 1.30 6.04 9.80
CA HIS A 170 0.53 7.17 9.28
C HIS A 170 -0.05 6.85 7.88
N THR A 171 -1.09 7.58 7.47
CA THR A 171 -1.80 7.36 6.20
C THR A 171 -0.88 7.43 4.97
N GLY A 172 0.04 8.40 4.93
CA GLY A 172 1.03 8.53 3.85
C GLY A 172 1.98 7.32 3.77
N GLU A 173 2.52 6.91 4.92
CA GLU A 173 3.40 5.73 5.02
C GLU A 173 2.67 4.43 4.70
N ARG A 174 1.40 4.31 5.09
CA ARG A 174 0.53 3.19 4.72
C ARG A 174 0.34 3.11 3.21
N ARG A 175 0.05 4.25 2.56
CA ARG A 175 -0.04 4.33 1.10
C ARG A 175 1.28 3.91 0.44
N ARG A 176 2.42 4.47 0.88
CA ARG A 176 3.76 4.11 0.38
C ARG A 176 4.09 2.62 0.56
N TYR A 177 3.70 2.05 1.69
CA TYR A 177 3.86 0.63 1.96
C TYR A 177 3.09 -0.23 0.95
N LEU A 178 1.79 0.02 0.82
CA LEU A 178 0.86 -0.76 -0.01
C LEU A 178 1.13 -0.62 -1.52
N LEU A 179 1.56 0.56 -1.98
CA LEU A 179 1.76 0.84 -3.40
C LEU A 179 3.14 0.45 -3.95
N GLY A 180 4.11 0.06 -3.12
CA GLY A 180 5.39 -0.37 -3.68
C GLY A 180 6.43 -0.86 -2.69
N LYS A 181 6.54 -0.28 -1.49
CA LYS A 181 7.64 -0.65 -0.57
C LYS A 181 7.58 -2.12 -0.13
N ALA A 182 6.37 -2.66 0.08
CA ALA A 182 6.20 -4.07 0.41
C ALA A 182 6.67 -4.99 -0.73
N GLN A 183 6.32 -4.67 -1.97
CA GLN A 183 6.71 -5.44 -3.16
C GLN A 183 8.23 -5.39 -3.40
N ALA A 184 8.83 -4.20 -3.34
CA ALA A 184 10.28 -4.05 -3.49
C ALA A 184 11.03 -4.87 -2.42
N ALA A 185 10.61 -4.76 -1.16
CA ALA A 185 11.21 -5.53 -0.06
C ALA A 185 11.02 -7.05 -0.21
N PHE A 186 9.92 -7.49 -0.82
CA PHE A 186 9.66 -8.89 -1.12
C PHE A 186 10.61 -9.43 -2.19
N GLN A 187 10.83 -8.68 -3.26
CA GLN A 187 11.75 -9.02 -4.35
C GLN A 187 13.21 -9.09 -3.86
N GLU A 188 13.60 -8.16 -2.98
CA GLU A 188 14.93 -8.13 -2.34
C GLU A 188 15.17 -9.27 -1.34
N ALA A 189 14.11 -9.89 -0.82
CA ALA A 189 14.22 -10.90 0.22
C ALA A 189 14.93 -12.16 -0.32
N THR A 190 16.13 -12.44 0.18
CA THR A 190 16.95 -13.59 -0.20
C THR A 190 17.49 -14.32 1.04
N GLY A 191 17.94 -15.56 0.88
CA GLY A 191 18.54 -16.35 1.96
C GLY A 191 17.57 -17.18 2.80
N ARG A 192 18.07 -17.75 3.90
CA ARG A 192 17.37 -18.78 4.69
C ARG A 192 16.08 -18.31 5.36
N GLN A 193 15.98 -17.02 5.69
CA GLN A 193 14.81 -16.43 6.35
C GLN A 193 13.85 -15.72 5.37
N ALA A 194 14.11 -15.81 4.06
CA ALA A 194 13.32 -15.08 3.07
C ALA A 194 11.84 -15.47 3.09
N ALA A 195 11.52 -16.76 3.25
CA ALA A 195 10.13 -17.23 3.28
C ALA A 195 9.33 -16.65 4.46
N GLU A 196 9.91 -16.69 5.67
CA GLU A 196 9.27 -16.14 6.87
C GLU A 196 9.05 -14.63 6.73
N PHE A 197 10.07 -13.90 6.25
CA PHE A 197 9.96 -12.46 6.04
C PHE A 197 8.92 -12.10 4.97
N ARG A 198 8.87 -12.83 3.86
CA ARG A 198 7.87 -12.66 2.80
C ARG A 198 6.44 -12.90 3.32
N ASN A 199 6.23 -13.92 4.16
CA ASN A 199 4.94 -14.17 4.80
C ASN A 199 4.56 -13.05 5.79
N ALA A 200 5.54 -12.50 6.50
CA ALA A 200 5.33 -11.36 7.40
C ALA A 200 4.96 -10.09 6.62
N LEU A 201 5.56 -9.85 5.45
CA LEU A 201 5.18 -8.76 4.54
C LEU A 201 3.74 -8.91 4.05
N GLY A 202 3.33 -10.10 3.61
CA GLY A 202 1.95 -10.35 3.18
C GLY A 202 0.94 -10.09 4.30
N SER A 203 1.19 -10.63 5.48
CA SER A 203 0.36 -10.39 6.67
C SER A 203 0.24 -8.90 7.02
N ALA A 204 1.34 -8.16 6.98
CA ALA A 204 1.35 -6.73 7.21
C ALA A 204 0.56 -5.97 6.12
N ASN A 205 0.69 -6.37 4.87
CA ASN A 205 -0.05 -5.80 3.75
C ASN A 205 -1.57 -5.95 3.93
N PHE A 206 -2.06 -7.14 4.30
CA PHE A 206 -3.49 -7.37 4.54
C PHE A 206 -4.01 -6.56 5.75
N SER A 207 -3.24 -6.49 6.84
CA SER A 207 -3.56 -5.66 8.00
C SER A 207 -3.63 -4.16 7.64
N LEU A 208 -2.68 -3.66 6.86
CA LEU A 208 -2.66 -2.27 6.41
C LEU A 208 -3.77 -1.98 5.41
N PHE A 209 -4.03 -2.87 4.47
CA PHE A 209 -5.08 -2.70 3.48
C PHE A 209 -6.44 -2.62 4.17
N SER A 210 -6.78 -3.56 5.07
CA SER A 210 -8.08 -3.59 5.75
C SER A 210 -8.40 -2.28 6.49
N THR A 211 -7.39 -1.65 7.09
CA THR A 211 -7.50 -0.38 7.83
C THR A 211 -7.20 0.88 7.01
N ALA A 212 -6.88 0.74 5.72
CA ALA A 212 -6.62 1.88 4.83
C ALA A 212 -7.91 2.66 4.49
N GLN A 213 -7.74 3.95 4.19
CA GLN A 213 -8.84 4.78 3.70
C GLN A 213 -9.33 4.28 2.32
N PRO A 214 -10.62 4.41 1.98
CA PRO A 214 -11.15 3.96 0.70
C PRO A 214 -10.48 4.56 -0.54
N ALA A 215 -9.95 5.79 -0.45
CA ALA A 215 -9.16 6.38 -1.53
C ALA A 215 -7.88 5.57 -1.80
N VAL A 216 -7.11 5.27 -0.76
CA VAL A 216 -5.88 4.46 -0.87
C VAL A 216 -6.17 3.05 -1.36
N LYS A 217 -7.26 2.41 -0.88
CA LYS A 217 -7.66 1.08 -1.36
C LYS A 217 -7.94 1.07 -2.86
N ARG A 218 -8.64 2.09 -3.38
CA ARG A 218 -8.89 2.26 -4.82
C ARG A 218 -7.59 2.44 -5.60
N GLU A 219 -6.66 3.23 -5.09
CA GLU A 219 -5.35 3.40 -5.72
C GLU A 219 -4.57 2.09 -5.79
N VAL A 220 -4.60 1.28 -4.73
CA VAL A 220 -3.96 -0.05 -4.73
C VAL A 220 -4.59 -0.98 -5.77
N MET A 221 -5.91 -0.96 -5.93
CA MET A 221 -6.58 -1.76 -6.97
C MET A 221 -6.24 -1.29 -8.38
N SER A 222 -6.16 0.02 -8.61
CA SER A 222 -5.73 0.58 -9.89
C SER A 222 -4.27 0.21 -10.21
N ALA A 223 -3.38 0.30 -9.22
CA ALA A 223 -1.99 -0.12 -9.35
C ALA A 223 -1.84 -1.63 -9.65
N LEU A 224 -2.68 -2.48 -9.05
CA LEU A 224 -2.73 -3.90 -9.37
C LEU A 224 -3.21 -4.15 -10.82
N ALA A 225 -4.25 -3.45 -11.28
CA ALA A 225 -4.70 -3.57 -12.67
C ALA A 225 -3.60 -3.12 -13.65
N GLU A 226 -2.90 -2.03 -13.34
CA GLU A 226 -1.75 -1.58 -14.13
C GLU A 226 -0.61 -2.60 -14.14
N LEU A 227 -0.29 -3.21 -12.99
CA LEU A 227 0.69 -4.29 -12.88
C LEU A 227 0.30 -5.49 -13.74
N ILE A 228 -0.98 -5.87 -13.77
CA ILE A 228 -1.46 -6.98 -14.62
C ILE A 228 -1.30 -6.65 -16.12
N LEU A 229 -1.49 -5.40 -16.52
CA LEU A 229 -1.40 -4.98 -17.92
C LEU A 229 0.04 -4.80 -18.40
N LYS A 230 0.95 -4.36 -17.53
CA LYS A 230 2.30 -3.92 -17.91
C LYS A 230 3.44 -4.75 -17.32
N GLY A 231 3.19 -5.41 -16.18
CA GLY A 231 4.18 -6.20 -15.46
C GLY A 231 4.46 -7.54 -16.11
N ASP A 232 5.54 -8.18 -15.69
CA ASP A 232 5.85 -9.55 -16.12
C ASP A 232 5.07 -10.60 -15.31
N GLU A 233 5.02 -11.83 -15.84
CA GLU A 233 4.26 -12.91 -15.21
C GLU A 233 4.74 -13.25 -13.79
N SER A 234 6.05 -13.13 -13.53
CA SER A 234 6.62 -13.40 -12.20
C SER A 234 6.19 -12.35 -11.19
N GLU A 235 6.21 -11.07 -11.57
CA GLU A 235 5.74 -9.97 -10.73
C GLU A 235 4.25 -10.07 -10.43
N ILE A 236 3.44 -10.32 -11.46
CA ILE A 236 1.99 -10.47 -11.33
C ILE A 236 1.65 -11.64 -10.38
N ASN A 237 2.24 -12.81 -10.62
CA ASN A 237 1.98 -14.01 -9.80
C ASN A 237 2.43 -13.80 -8.36
N THR A 238 3.57 -13.15 -8.16
CA THR A 238 4.07 -12.83 -6.81
C THR A 238 3.11 -11.90 -6.08
N TYR A 239 2.64 -10.85 -6.74
CA TYR A 239 1.71 -9.90 -6.11
C TYR A 239 0.39 -10.58 -5.74
N LEU A 240 -0.21 -11.31 -6.68
CA LEU A 240 -1.46 -12.04 -6.46
C LEU A 240 -1.33 -13.09 -5.35
N ALA A 241 -0.19 -13.78 -5.27
CA ALA A 241 0.03 -14.81 -4.26
C ALA A 241 0.29 -14.26 -2.85
N HIS A 242 0.81 -13.04 -2.69
CA HIS A 242 1.27 -12.55 -1.38
C HIS A 242 0.65 -11.25 -0.89
N PHE A 243 0.08 -10.44 -1.78
CA PHE A 243 -0.39 -9.09 -1.46
C PHE A 243 -1.86 -8.83 -1.80
N PHE A 244 -2.55 -9.79 -2.41
CA PHE A 244 -3.94 -9.65 -2.80
C PHE A 244 -4.84 -10.74 -2.20
N GLU A 245 -6.06 -10.34 -1.84
CA GLU A 245 -7.17 -11.22 -1.45
C GLU A 245 -8.36 -10.88 -2.34
N GLY A 246 -9.09 -11.90 -2.80
CA GLY A 246 -10.15 -11.69 -3.79
C GLY A 246 -11.20 -10.66 -3.35
N GLN A 247 -11.56 -10.62 -2.06
CA GLN A 247 -12.55 -9.68 -1.51
C GLN A 247 -12.14 -8.20 -1.65
N GLN A 248 -10.85 -7.92 -1.80
CA GLN A 248 -10.32 -6.57 -1.98
C GLN A 248 -10.73 -5.95 -3.32
N ILE A 249 -11.12 -6.77 -4.29
CA ILE A 249 -11.62 -6.32 -5.61
C ILE A 249 -12.86 -5.42 -5.51
N THR A 250 -13.59 -5.47 -4.38
CA THR A 250 -14.72 -4.57 -4.10
C THR A 250 -14.34 -3.08 -4.11
N TYR A 251 -13.06 -2.76 -3.96
CA TYR A 251 -12.53 -1.40 -4.07
C TYR A 251 -12.02 -1.05 -5.48
N ALA A 252 -12.13 -1.94 -6.47
CA ALA A 252 -11.70 -1.66 -7.84
C ALA A 252 -12.78 -0.88 -8.62
N THR A 253 -12.36 -0.15 -9.66
CA THR A 253 -13.32 0.35 -10.66
C THR A 253 -13.84 -0.82 -11.51
N PRO A 254 -14.98 -0.71 -12.21
CA PRO A 254 -15.46 -1.81 -13.06
C PRO A 254 -14.46 -2.26 -14.12
N ASP A 255 -13.69 -1.32 -14.68
CA ASP A 255 -12.66 -1.64 -15.68
C ASP A 255 -11.46 -2.35 -15.06
N ASP A 256 -10.98 -1.86 -13.91
CA ASP A 256 -9.88 -2.52 -13.16
C ASP A 256 -10.29 -3.91 -12.68
N ALA A 257 -11.51 -4.05 -12.14
CA ALA A 257 -12.05 -5.32 -11.66
C ALA A 257 -12.10 -6.35 -12.78
N LYS A 258 -12.53 -5.95 -13.98
CA LYS A 258 -12.53 -6.84 -15.15
C LYS A 258 -11.13 -7.38 -15.46
N VAL A 259 -10.12 -6.50 -15.49
CA VAL A 259 -8.73 -6.90 -15.74
C VAL A 259 -8.24 -7.89 -14.67
N ILE A 260 -8.53 -7.61 -13.40
CA ILE A 260 -8.14 -8.46 -12.27
C ILE A 260 -8.83 -9.83 -12.34
N VAL A 261 -10.14 -9.87 -12.59
CA VAL A 261 -10.92 -11.11 -12.73
C VAL A 261 -10.40 -11.95 -13.89
N ASP A 262 -10.20 -11.36 -15.06
CA ASP A 262 -9.68 -12.08 -16.24
C ASP A 262 -8.33 -12.74 -15.92
N ARG A 263 -7.43 -12.06 -15.20
CA ARG A 263 -6.16 -12.65 -14.78
C ARG A 263 -6.33 -13.79 -13.76
N ILE A 264 -7.22 -13.65 -12.78
CA ILE A 264 -7.50 -14.73 -11.82
C ILE A 264 -8.02 -15.98 -12.53
N LEU A 265 -8.94 -15.82 -13.50
CA LEU A 265 -9.47 -16.92 -14.30
C LEU A 265 -8.40 -17.61 -15.14
N VAL A 266 -7.49 -16.84 -15.74
CA VAL A 266 -6.31 -17.39 -16.42
C VAL A 266 -5.45 -18.18 -15.43
N GLY A 267 -5.22 -17.65 -14.22
CA GLY A 267 -4.46 -18.34 -13.18
C GLY A 267 -5.07 -19.67 -12.74
N LEU A 268 -6.40 -19.73 -12.61
CA LEU A 268 -7.13 -20.99 -12.35
C LEU A 268 -6.97 -21.99 -13.49
N ALA A 269 -7.02 -21.53 -14.74
CA ALA A 269 -6.84 -22.39 -15.90
C ALA A 269 -5.43 -23.01 -15.94
N HIS A 270 -4.42 -22.29 -15.44
CA HIS A 270 -3.04 -22.75 -15.28
C HIS A 270 -2.75 -23.47 -13.95
N GLN A 271 -3.79 -23.73 -13.15
CA GLN A 271 -3.68 -24.46 -11.88
C GLN A 271 -2.72 -23.81 -10.86
N TYR A 272 -2.75 -22.49 -10.75
CA TYR A 272 -2.00 -21.83 -9.68
C TYR A 272 -2.71 -21.95 -8.33
N ASP A 273 -2.01 -22.43 -7.30
CA ASP A 273 -2.55 -22.62 -5.94
C ASP A 273 -3.15 -21.34 -5.36
N TRP A 274 -2.53 -20.18 -5.63
CA TRP A 274 -3.01 -18.89 -5.14
C TRP A 274 -4.38 -18.52 -5.72
N ALA A 275 -4.74 -19.02 -6.91
CA ALA A 275 -5.94 -18.60 -7.61
C ALA A 275 -7.23 -19.03 -6.91
N ILE A 276 -7.21 -20.16 -6.18
CA ILE A 276 -8.36 -20.62 -5.37
C ILE A 276 -8.68 -19.59 -4.28
N ARG A 277 -7.66 -19.14 -3.54
CA ARG A 277 -7.82 -18.15 -2.47
C ARG A 277 -8.39 -16.84 -2.99
N LEU A 278 -8.06 -16.48 -4.23
CA LEU A 278 -8.55 -15.26 -4.87
C LEU A 278 -9.97 -15.36 -5.42
N CYS A 279 -10.58 -16.55 -5.45
CA CYS A 279 -11.97 -16.70 -5.88
C CYS A 279 -12.98 -16.11 -4.88
N ALA A 280 -12.56 -15.93 -3.62
CA ALA A 280 -13.38 -15.29 -2.60
C ALA A 280 -13.74 -13.85 -3.01
N GLY A 281 -15.02 -13.54 -3.18
CA GLY A 281 -15.49 -12.18 -3.47
C GLY A 281 -15.41 -11.70 -4.92
N ILE A 282 -14.93 -12.52 -5.86
CA ILE A 282 -14.95 -12.14 -7.30
C ILE A 282 -16.28 -12.42 -7.99
N SER A 283 -17.18 -13.17 -7.34
CA SER A 283 -18.44 -13.65 -7.93
C SER A 283 -19.30 -12.53 -8.50
N ILE A 284 -19.39 -11.39 -7.80
CA ILE A 284 -20.16 -10.22 -8.23
C ILE A 284 -19.61 -9.54 -9.50
N TRP A 285 -18.39 -9.89 -9.90
CA TRP A 285 -17.70 -9.34 -11.07
C TRP A 285 -17.65 -10.31 -12.25
N LEU A 286 -18.14 -11.54 -12.07
CA LEU A 286 -18.14 -12.55 -13.13
C LEU A 286 -19.32 -12.34 -14.08
N LYS A 287 -19.01 -12.46 -15.36
CA LYS A 287 -20.03 -12.62 -16.41
C LYS A 287 -20.52 -14.07 -16.44
N PRO A 288 -21.74 -14.32 -16.96
CA PRO A 288 -22.29 -15.68 -17.07
C PRO A 288 -21.33 -16.69 -17.72
N GLU A 289 -20.62 -16.30 -18.77
CA GLU A 289 -19.65 -17.15 -19.47
C GLU A 289 -18.40 -17.47 -18.64
N GLN A 290 -18.01 -16.59 -17.72
CA GLN A 290 -16.83 -16.74 -16.87
C GLN A 290 -17.07 -17.70 -15.70
N TYR A 291 -18.32 -17.88 -15.25
CA TYR A 291 -18.65 -18.88 -14.23
C TYR A 291 -18.25 -20.29 -14.64
N ARG A 292 -18.42 -20.64 -15.92
CA ARG A 292 -17.98 -21.95 -16.43
C ARG A 292 -16.47 -22.12 -16.29
N VAL A 293 -15.70 -21.09 -16.62
CA VAL A 293 -14.23 -21.10 -16.51
C VAL A 293 -13.80 -21.25 -15.05
N LEU A 294 -14.44 -20.49 -14.14
CA LEU A 294 -14.20 -20.59 -12.70
C LEU A 294 -14.44 -22.02 -12.19
N VAL A 295 -15.63 -22.58 -12.46
CA VAL A 295 -16.01 -23.92 -12.00
C VAL A 295 -15.06 -24.98 -12.56
N GLN A 296 -14.77 -24.93 -13.87
CA GLN A 296 -13.83 -25.88 -14.48
C GLN A 296 -12.41 -25.77 -13.91
N GLY A 297 -11.93 -24.54 -13.66
CA GLY A 297 -10.62 -24.31 -13.06
C GLY A 297 -10.53 -24.88 -11.63
N ILE A 298 -11.54 -24.60 -10.80
CA ILE A 298 -11.65 -25.15 -9.45
C ILE A 298 -11.69 -26.67 -9.48
N MET A 299 -12.52 -27.27 -10.34
CA MET A 299 -12.64 -28.74 -10.42
C MET A 299 -11.30 -29.37 -10.80
N ARG A 300 -10.59 -28.82 -11.80
CA ARG A 300 -9.26 -29.32 -12.20
C ARG A 300 -8.26 -29.29 -11.05
N LEU A 301 -8.30 -28.25 -10.22
CA LEU A 301 -7.44 -28.13 -9.05
C LEU A 301 -7.79 -29.18 -7.99
N ILE A 302 -9.07 -29.41 -7.72
CA ILE A 302 -9.53 -30.43 -6.77
C ILE A 302 -9.17 -31.85 -7.25
N HIS A 303 -9.31 -32.13 -8.55
CA HIS A 303 -8.99 -33.42 -9.14
C HIS A 303 -7.53 -33.86 -8.97
N GLY A 304 -6.61 -32.91 -8.83
CA GLY A 304 -5.19 -33.20 -8.61
C GLY A 304 -4.84 -33.51 -7.15
N LEU A 305 -5.78 -33.33 -6.22
CA LEU A 305 -5.52 -33.38 -4.79
C LEU A 305 -5.97 -34.70 -4.15
N PRO A 306 -5.31 -35.17 -3.08
CA PRO A 306 -5.78 -36.30 -2.29
C PRO A 306 -7.20 -36.08 -1.76
N GLU A 307 -7.99 -37.15 -1.67
CA GLU A 307 -9.42 -37.13 -1.32
C GLU A 307 -9.75 -36.31 -0.05
N TRP A 308 -8.88 -36.37 0.97
CA TRP A 308 -9.02 -35.62 2.22
C TRP A 308 -8.78 -34.10 2.08
N VAL A 309 -7.98 -33.66 1.10
CA VAL A 309 -7.75 -32.22 0.82
C VAL A 309 -8.95 -31.64 0.05
N GLY A 310 -9.57 -32.45 -0.81
CA GLY A 310 -10.76 -32.07 -1.56
C GLY A 310 -11.95 -31.70 -0.66
N GLU A 311 -12.11 -32.40 0.48
CA GLU A 311 -13.18 -32.09 1.44
C GLU A 311 -12.99 -30.71 2.11
N ASP A 312 -11.79 -30.38 2.59
CA ASP A 312 -11.49 -29.09 3.21
C ASP A 312 -11.65 -27.93 2.22
N ILE A 313 -11.15 -28.08 0.99
CA ILE A 313 -11.32 -27.09 -0.07
C ILE A 313 -12.79 -26.93 -0.43
N GLY A 314 -13.55 -28.02 -0.48
CA GLY A 314 -14.98 -28.00 -0.71
C GLY A 314 -15.76 -27.21 0.35
N TYR A 315 -15.35 -27.26 1.62
CA TYR A 315 -15.96 -26.46 2.69
C TYR A 315 -15.60 -24.98 2.58
N SER A 316 -14.32 -24.65 2.36
CA SER A 316 -13.88 -23.26 2.17
C SER A 316 -14.51 -22.62 0.94
N LEU A 317 -14.60 -23.35 -0.19
CA LEU A 317 -15.29 -22.88 -1.38
C LEU A 317 -16.77 -22.66 -1.13
N LYS A 318 -17.45 -23.54 -0.38
CA LYS A 318 -18.86 -23.35 -0.06
C LYS A 318 -19.11 -22.12 0.81
N SER A 319 -18.23 -21.81 1.77
CA SER A 319 -18.36 -20.62 2.61
C SER A 319 -17.94 -19.32 1.91
N GLU A 320 -16.97 -19.38 1.00
CA GLU A 320 -16.44 -18.19 0.29
C GLU A 320 -17.22 -17.90 -1.00
N LEU A 321 -17.72 -18.94 -1.66
CA LEU A 321 -18.75 -18.86 -2.69
C LEU A 321 -20.12 -18.95 -2.01
N ASP A 322 -20.35 -18.26 -0.89
CA ASP A 322 -21.72 -17.99 -0.46
C ASP A 322 -22.34 -17.06 -1.53
N ILE A 323 -22.78 -17.68 -2.64
CA ILE A 323 -23.29 -17.05 -3.85
C ILE A 323 -24.65 -16.47 -3.49
N GLY A 324 -24.63 -15.36 -2.74
CA GLY A 324 -25.80 -14.58 -2.40
C GLY A 324 -26.33 -13.85 -3.62
N TYR A 325 -26.88 -14.58 -4.60
CA TYR A 325 -27.76 -14.05 -5.63
C TYR A 325 -28.84 -15.09 -5.95
N VAL A 326 -29.99 -14.94 -5.28
CA VAL A 326 -31.22 -15.66 -5.60
C VAL A 326 -31.86 -14.96 -6.79
N ASP A 327 -31.57 -15.42 -8.00
CA ASP A 327 -32.38 -15.09 -9.17
C ASP A 327 -32.41 -16.27 -10.15
N GLU A 328 -33.48 -16.37 -10.95
CA GLU A 328 -33.75 -17.43 -11.94
C GLU A 328 -32.54 -17.72 -12.86
N ALA A 329 -31.67 -16.73 -13.07
CA ALA A 329 -30.44 -16.85 -13.83
C ALA A 329 -29.41 -17.79 -13.18
N GLU A 330 -29.34 -17.89 -11.85
CA GLU A 330 -28.45 -18.82 -11.14
C GLU A 330 -28.97 -20.25 -11.25
N GLU A 331 -30.26 -20.50 -11.02
CA GLU A 331 -30.90 -21.81 -11.23
C GLU A 331 -30.70 -22.26 -12.69
N LYS A 332 -30.89 -21.35 -13.64
CA LYS A 332 -30.68 -21.64 -15.06
C LYS A 332 -29.21 -21.84 -15.41
N ALA A 333 -28.27 -21.11 -14.79
CA ALA A 333 -26.84 -21.31 -14.98
C ALA A 333 -26.34 -22.59 -14.30
N LYS A 334 -26.76 -22.89 -13.07
CA LYS A 334 -26.52 -24.16 -12.35
C LYS A 334 -27.05 -25.32 -13.16
N LYS A 335 -28.32 -25.26 -13.59
CA LYS A 335 -28.95 -26.27 -14.43
C LYS A 335 -28.21 -26.45 -15.75
N ARG A 336 -27.81 -25.35 -16.41
CA ARG A 336 -27.08 -25.40 -17.68
C ARG A 336 -25.62 -25.86 -17.52
N ILE A 337 -24.96 -25.54 -16.41
CA ILE A 337 -23.63 -26.05 -16.04
C ILE A 337 -23.72 -27.55 -15.74
N LEU A 338 -24.75 -28.00 -15.01
CA LEU A 338 -25.03 -29.42 -14.76
C LEU A 338 -25.35 -30.17 -16.06
N GLU A 339 -26.16 -29.59 -16.95
CA GLU A 339 -26.49 -30.13 -18.27
C GLU A 339 -25.26 -30.15 -19.22
N ASP A 340 -24.39 -29.14 -19.16
CA ASP A 340 -23.15 -29.04 -19.97
C ASP A 340 -21.99 -29.88 -19.39
N LEU A 341 -22.02 -30.22 -18.10
CA LEU A 341 -21.11 -31.17 -17.45
C LEU A 341 -21.57 -32.62 -17.65
N ALA A 342 -22.84 -32.85 -17.97
CA ALA A 342 -23.43 -34.18 -18.16
C ALA A 342 -23.01 -34.97 -19.43
N PRO A 343 -22.43 -34.40 -20.51
CA PRO A 343 -21.98 -35.22 -21.64
C PRO A 343 -20.48 -35.59 -21.59
N ASP A 344 -19.71 -35.11 -20.62
CA ASP A 344 -18.32 -35.55 -20.38
C ASP A 344 -18.36 -36.78 -19.45
N PRO A 345 -17.56 -37.85 -19.65
CA PRO A 345 -17.74 -39.13 -18.97
C PRO A 345 -17.29 -39.12 -17.49
N PHE A 346 -17.14 -37.93 -16.90
CA PHE A 346 -16.85 -37.77 -15.49
C PHE A 346 -18.16 -37.69 -14.73
N ASP A 347 -18.53 -38.83 -14.14
CA ASP A 347 -19.63 -39.00 -13.20
C ASP A 347 -19.44 -38.05 -11.99
N VAL A 348 -19.92 -36.80 -12.13
CA VAL A 348 -19.79 -35.72 -11.15
C VAL A 348 -20.34 -36.18 -9.78
N GLU A 349 -21.35 -37.06 -9.75
CA GLU A 349 -21.88 -37.62 -8.50
C GLU A 349 -20.89 -38.52 -7.76
N LYS A 350 -20.06 -39.29 -8.47
CA LYS A 350 -18.95 -40.04 -7.90
C LYS A 350 -17.80 -39.15 -7.48
N LEU A 351 -17.65 -38.00 -8.12
CA LEU A 351 -16.41 -37.23 -8.14
C LEU A 351 -16.29 -36.22 -7.00
N VAL A 352 -17.40 -35.60 -6.62
CA VAL A 352 -17.50 -34.68 -5.47
C VAL A 352 -18.25 -35.32 -4.29
N GLY A 353 -18.71 -36.57 -4.47
CA GLY A 353 -19.54 -37.31 -3.52
C GLY A 353 -20.98 -36.78 -3.49
N ARG A 354 -21.96 -37.68 -3.68
CA ARG A 354 -23.41 -37.37 -3.61
C ARG A 354 -23.85 -36.55 -2.40
N ARG A 355 -23.09 -36.61 -1.30
CA ARG A 355 -23.37 -35.93 -0.04
C ARG A 355 -22.97 -34.45 -0.07
N TRP A 356 -21.89 -34.09 -0.77
CA TRP A 356 -21.49 -32.70 -0.96
C TRP A 356 -22.41 -32.01 -1.97
N LEU A 357 -22.69 -32.68 -3.11
CA LEU A 357 -23.53 -32.13 -4.18
C LEU A 357 -24.94 -31.78 -3.67
N ARG A 358 -25.62 -32.72 -2.98
CA ARG A 358 -26.95 -32.47 -2.39
C ARG A 358 -26.94 -31.33 -1.37
N ARG A 359 -25.86 -31.20 -0.60
CA ARG A 359 -25.72 -30.18 0.45
C ARG A 359 -25.36 -28.80 -0.11
N VAL A 360 -24.68 -28.72 -1.26
CA VAL A 360 -24.43 -27.48 -2.02
C VAL A 360 -25.69 -27.03 -2.77
N LEU A 361 -26.51 -27.98 -3.23
CA LEU A 361 -27.77 -27.72 -3.92
C LEU A 361 -28.97 -27.44 -2.98
N GLY A 362 -28.75 -27.35 -1.66
CA GLY A 362 -29.79 -27.01 -0.69
C GLY A 362 -30.78 -28.15 -0.40
N GLU A 363 -30.51 -29.37 -0.84
CA GLU A 363 -31.32 -30.54 -0.53
C GLU A 363 -31.00 -30.99 0.91
N GLY A 364 -31.92 -30.69 1.84
CA GLY A 364 -31.81 -31.10 3.23
C GLY A 364 -31.75 -32.63 3.39
N PRO A 365 -31.11 -33.14 4.45
CA PRO A 365 -31.08 -34.59 4.68
C PRO A 365 -32.48 -35.11 4.96
N GLU A 366 -32.97 -36.05 4.14
CA GLU A 366 -34.10 -36.90 4.51
C GLU A 366 -33.68 -37.75 5.72
N PHE A 367 -34.14 -37.34 6.90
CA PHE A 367 -34.03 -38.12 8.11
C PHE A 367 -35.08 -39.23 8.04
N GLN A 368 -34.71 -40.41 7.52
CA GLN A 368 -35.46 -41.62 7.83
C GLN A 368 -35.20 -41.92 9.31
N ARG A 369 -36.26 -41.81 10.14
CA ARG A 369 -36.25 -42.38 11.48
C ARG A 369 -36.21 -43.89 11.34
N ASP A 370 -35.12 -44.51 11.80
CA ASP A 370 -35.11 -45.93 12.15
C ASP A 370 -35.94 -46.09 13.42
N ASP A 371 -37.17 -46.57 13.26
CA ASP A 371 -38.12 -46.88 14.35
C ASP A 371 -37.93 -48.33 14.88
N ASP A 372 -36.75 -48.95 14.75
CA ASP A 372 -36.50 -50.32 15.24
C ASP A 372 -35.19 -50.46 16.01
N VAL A 373 -35.19 -50.05 17.29
CA VAL A 373 -34.32 -50.64 18.33
C VAL A 373 -35.12 -50.77 19.64
N PRO A 374 -35.35 -51.98 20.16
CA PRO A 374 -36.00 -52.15 21.47
C PRO A 374 -35.01 -51.91 22.62
N PHE A 375 -35.54 -51.35 23.71
CA PHE A 375 -34.85 -50.95 24.95
C PHE A 375 -34.04 -52.05 25.65
#